data_AF-A0A7S1GFY1-F1
#
_entry.id   AF-A0A7S1GFY1-F1
#
_cell.length_a   1.000
_cell.length_b   1.000
_cell.length_c   1.000
_cell.angle_alpha   90.00
_cell.angle_beta   90.00
_cell.angle_gamma   90.00
#
_symmetry.space_group_name_H-M   'P 1'
#
loop_
_entity.id
_entity.type
_entity.pdbx_description
1 polymer ?
#
loop_
_entity_poly.entity_id
_entity_poly.type
_entity_poly.pdbx_seq_one_letter_code
_entity_poly.pdbx_strand_id
1 'polypeptide(L)'
;AFWSQLGDYKLHTLALSDEPHDIVGYYNPFHSYQSPVMYLDAQHEGYRWSGSSAVPSSMCACPGTVVCLNTRESLCSGDVKSYSAPIAQGMWDSIVDGQSLRTPSSLCHFILLVYCDLKSYKYYYRIASPVLQPREGVCIASSQSLVGLDPGACRVLESMFRDRSGIPCYLLVRNDSGWKSVALDEMQRSNGWGDSQKEHVHVVFWDSCGRQEYPGWA
;
A
#
# COMPACT_ATOMS: atom_id res chain seq x y z
N ALA A 1 11.77 -14.94 10.20
CA ALA A 1 12.78 -14.13 9.51
C ALA A 1 12.67 -12.66 9.92
N PHE A 2 11.55 -11.97 9.64
CA PHE A 2 11.38 -10.55 10.01
C PHE A 2 11.62 -10.26 11.50
N TRP A 3 10.91 -10.94 12.41
CA TRP A 3 11.00 -10.67 13.85
C TRP A 3 12.40 -10.87 14.44
N SER A 4 13.11 -11.93 14.03
CA SER A 4 14.49 -12.17 14.47
C SER A 4 15.43 -11.06 13.97
N GLN A 5 15.29 -10.64 12.71
CA GLN A 5 16.07 -9.52 12.17
C GLN A 5 15.77 -8.20 12.89
N LEU A 6 14.50 -7.93 13.18
CA LEU A 6 14.10 -6.75 13.94
C LEU A 6 14.65 -6.79 15.36
N GLY A 7 14.69 -7.97 15.99
CA GLY A 7 15.32 -8.18 17.29
C GLY A 7 16.82 -7.88 17.27
N ASP A 8 17.54 -8.42 16.28
CA ASP A 8 18.98 -8.15 16.09
C ASP A 8 19.24 -6.67 15.80
N TYR A 9 18.43 -6.05 14.95
CA TYR A 9 18.51 -4.62 14.63
C TYR A 9 18.23 -3.75 15.87
N LYS A 10 17.23 -4.10 16.68
CA LYS A 10 16.94 -3.42 17.95
C LYS A 10 18.11 -3.55 18.93
N LEU A 11 18.74 -4.72 19.00
CA LEU A 11 19.84 -4.98 19.93
C LEU A 11 21.13 -4.25 19.53
N HIS A 12 21.49 -4.30 18.24
CA HIS A 12 22.81 -3.88 17.77
C HIS A 12 22.84 -2.47 17.18
N THR A 13 21.72 -1.97 16.68
CA THR A 13 21.66 -0.67 15.98
C THR A 13 20.80 0.33 16.72
N LEU A 14 19.51 0.03 16.93
CA LEU A 14 18.60 0.98 17.56
C LEU A 14 18.92 1.19 19.05
N ALA A 15 19.30 0.13 19.77
CA ALA A 15 19.49 0.14 21.21
C ALA A 15 18.31 0.79 21.95
N LEU A 16 18.51 1.99 22.52
CA LEU A 16 17.47 2.76 23.22
C LEU A 16 16.68 3.70 22.30
N SER A 17 17.08 3.87 21.05
CA SER A 17 16.34 4.65 20.07
C SER A 17 14.99 4.03 19.77
N ASP A 18 13.96 4.87 19.74
CA ASP A 18 12.61 4.59 19.28
C ASP A 18 12.23 5.47 18.08
N GLU A 19 13.23 5.95 17.33
CA GLU A 19 13.03 6.69 16.09
C GLU A 19 12.30 5.82 15.04
N PRO A 20 11.43 6.41 14.19
CA PRO A 20 10.79 5.71 13.09
C PRO A 20 11.78 5.32 11.99
N HIS A 21 11.64 4.12 11.43
CA HIS A 21 12.47 3.60 10.34
C HIS A 21 11.62 3.06 9.21
N ASP A 22 12.02 3.30 7.96
CA ASP A 22 11.26 2.84 6.80
C ASP A 22 11.40 1.33 6.57
N ILE A 23 10.28 0.72 6.16
CA ILE A 23 10.15 -0.70 5.86
C ILE A 23 9.28 -0.91 4.62
N VAL A 24 9.36 -2.09 4.01
CA VAL A 24 8.51 -2.44 2.87
C VAL A 24 7.71 -3.70 3.21
N GLY A 25 6.39 -3.54 3.21
CA GLY A 25 5.43 -4.63 3.28
C GLY A 25 5.09 -5.14 1.88
N TYR A 26 4.71 -6.40 1.80
CA TYR A 26 4.22 -7.02 0.58
C TYR A 26 2.90 -7.72 0.89
N TYR A 27 1.88 -7.38 0.12
CA TYR A 27 0.58 -8.03 0.22
C TYR A 27 0.25 -8.75 -1.08
N ASN A 28 -0.54 -9.80 -0.96
CA ASN A 28 -1.04 -10.53 -2.11
C ASN A 28 -2.51 -10.14 -2.32
N PRO A 29 -2.83 -9.34 -3.34
CA PRO A 29 -4.20 -8.95 -3.64
C PRO A 29 -5.07 -10.13 -4.14
N PHE A 30 -4.46 -11.27 -4.48
CA PHE A 30 -5.15 -12.43 -5.04
C PHE A 30 -5.52 -13.51 -4.02
N HIS A 31 -5.06 -13.40 -2.78
CA HIS A 31 -5.28 -14.42 -1.76
C HIS A 31 -5.70 -13.77 -0.44
N SER A 32 -6.97 -13.92 -0.08
CA SER A 32 -7.56 -13.45 1.18
C SER A 32 -7.01 -14.14 2.43
N TYR A 33 -6.20 -15.19 2.28
CA TYR A 33 -5.76 -16.06 3.39
C TYR A 33 -4.25 -16.05 3.65
N GLN A 34 -3.45 -15.32 2.86
CA GLN A 34 -2.01 -15.22 3.12
C GLN A 34 -1.73 -14.02 4.01
N SER A 35 -1.03 -14.26 5.12
CA SER A 35 -0.51 -13.18 5.96
C SER A 35 0.37 -12.27 5.11
N PRO A 36 0.26 -10.93 5.24
CA PRO A 36 1.18 -10.03 4.57
C PRO A 36 2.62 -10.37 4.98
N VAL A 37 3.55 -10.27 4.03
CA VAL A 37 4.97 -10.53 4.26
C VAL A 37 5.66 -9.17 4.38
N MET A 38 6.38 -8.93 5.47
CA MET A 38 7.07 -7.66 5.71
C MET A 38 8.58 -7.85 5.69
N TYR A 39 9.29 -6.84 5.17
CA TYR A 39 10.74 -6.75 5.17
C TYR A 39 11.15 -5.37 5.67
N LEU A 40 12.28 -5.30 6.40
CA LEU A 40 12.91 -4.03 6.74
C LEU A 40 13.56 -3.43 5.48
N ASP A 41 13.37 -2.13 5.22
CA ASP A 41 13.98 -1.50 4.05
C ASP A 41 15.49 -1.32 4.30
N ALA A 42 16.29 -1.87 3.40
CA ALA A 42 17.74 -1.92 3.48
C ALA A 42 18.43 -0.60 3.09
N GLN A 43 17.68 0.38 2.57
CA GLN A 43 18.27 1.56 1.92
C GLN A 43 18.94 2.55 2.88
N HIS A 44 18.67 2.51 4.19
CA HIS A 44 19.22 3.51 5.11
C HIS A 44 20.53 3.12 5.81
N GLU A 45 20.84 1.85 6.09
CA GLU A 45 21.95 1.53 7.03
C GLU A 45 22.73 0.23 6.74
N GLY A 46 22.86 -0.19 5.48
CA GLY A 46 23.83 -1.25 5.11
C GLY A 46 23.45 -2.68 5.51
N TYR A 47 22.26 -2.90 6.07
CA TYR A 47 21.68 -4.24 6.19
C TYR A 47 21.17 -4.73 4.82
N ARG A 48 22.06 -5.34 4.04
CA ARG A 48 21.66 -5.98 2.78
C ARG A 48 20.89 -7.25 3.08
N TRP A 49 19.60 -7.28 2.77
CA TRP A 49 18.88 -8.54 2.53
C TRP A 49 18.48 -8.65 1.06
N SER A 50 18.77 -9.81 0.50
CA SER A 50 18.82 -10.10 -0.94
C SER A 50 17.47 -9.90 -1.64
N GLY A 51 17.22 -8.69 -2.12
CA GLY A 51 15.99 -8.30 -2.83
C GLY A 51 15.90 -8.77 -4.28
N SER A 52 16.30 -10.00 -4.64
CA SER A 52 16.16 -10.44 -6.04
C SER A 52 15.55 -11.82 -6.28
N SER A 53 15.30 -12.65 -5.26
CA SER A 53 14.80 -14.02 -5.51
C SER A 53 13.68 -14.52 -4.60
N ALA A 54 13.27 -13.79 -3.55
CA ALA A 54 12.35 -14.32 -2.54
C ALA A 54 10.93 -13.73 -2.56
N VAL A 55 10.72 -12.54 -3.13
CA VAL A 55 9.37 -11.96 -3.24
C VAL A 55 8.77 -12.43 -4.56
N PRO A 56 7.68 -13.22 -4.55
CA PRO A 56 6.99 -13.59 -5.77
C PRO A 56 6.56 -12.35 -6.53
N SER A 57 6.73 -12.34 -7.86
CA SER A 57 6.30 -11.22 -8.71
C SER A 57 4.80 -10.92 -8.64
N SER A 58 4.00 -11.78 -8.00
CA SER A 58 2.57 -11.57 -7.77
C SER A 58 2.25 -10.74 -6.52
N MET A 59 3.23 -10.27 -5.75
CA MET A 59 2.99 -9.45 -4.55
C MET A 59 3.14 -7.96 -4.85
N CYS A 60 2.29 -7.14 -4.22
CA CYS A 60 2.34 -5.68 -4.30
C CYS A 60 3.16 -5.13 -3.14
N ALA A 61 4.15 -4.28 -3.46
CA ALA A 61 4.93 -3.56 -2.45
C ALA A 61 4.09 -2.42 -1.86
N CYS A 62 4.20 -2.25 -0.54
CA CYS A 62 3.49 -1.28 0.27
C CYS A 62 4.53 -0.62 1.18
N PRO A 63 4.78 0.71 1.05
CA PRO A 63 5.69 1.40 1.96
C PRO A 63 5.16 1.35 3.39
N GLY A 64 6.07 1.33 4.36
CA GLY A 64 5.70 1.32 5.76
C GLY A 64 6.77 1.91 6.64
N THR A 65 6.42 2.08 7.91
CA THR A 65 7.33 2.60 8.94
C THR A 65 7.26 1.71 10.17
N VAL A 66 8.41 1.29 10.70
CA VAL A 66 8.52 0.56 11.96
C VAL A 66 9.00 1.49 13.07
N VAL A 67 8.43 1.35 14.26
CA VAL A 67 8.85 2.06 15.47
C VAL A 67 9.08 1.05 16.58
N CYS A 68 10.33 0.89 17.03
CA CYS A 68 10.68 -0.05 18.10
C CYS A 68 10.68 0.63 19.46
N LEU A 69 9.51 0.62 20.10
CA LEU A 69 9.28 1.18 21.42
C LEU A 69 10.04 0.41 22.50
N ASN A 70 10.50 1.13 23.52
CA ASN A 70 11.31 0.57 24.60
C ASN A 70 10.51 -0.14 25.70
N THR A 71 9.21 0.15 25.81
CA THR A 71 8.35 -0.43 26.85
C THR A 71 7.04 -0.94 26.27
N ARG A 72 6.44 -1.92 26.95
CA ARG A 72 5.12 -2.44 26.58
C ARG A 72 4.03 -1.39 26.83
N GLU A 73 4.21 -0.59 27.86
CA GLU A 73 3.31 0.51 28.23
C GLU A 73 3.24 1.52 27.09
N SER A 74 4.38 1.95 26.53
CA SER A 74 4.43 2.84 25.36
C SER A 74 3.68 2.26 24.16
N LEU A 75 3.71 0.95 23.93
CA LEU A 75 2.95 0.32 22.84
C LEU A 75 1.44 0.36 23.10
N CYS A 76 1.01 0.18 24.34
CA CYS A 76 -0.40 0.14 24.72
C CYS A 76 -1.02 1.54 24.84
N SER A 77 -0.30 2.50 25.41
CA SER A 77 -0.78 3.87 25.64
C SER A 77 -0.35 4.86 24.56
N GLY A 78 0.57 4.47 23.67
CA GLY A 78 1.16 5.34 22.65
C GLY A 78 0.12 5.94 21.72
N ASP A 79 0.28 7.23 21.43
CA ASP A 79 -0.57 7.94 20.49
C ASP A 79 -0.18 7.60 19.05
N VAL A 80 -0.86 6.62 18.47
CA VAL A 80 -0.71 6.24 17.05
C VAL A 80 -0.86 7.45 16.13
N LYS A 81 -1.63 8.47 16.53
CA LYS A 81 -1.84 9.69 15.73
C LYS A 81 -0.56 10.50 15.58
N SER A 82 0.31 10.51 16.58
CA SER A 82 1.59 11.23 16.52
C SER A 82 2.50 10.68 15.40
N TYR A 83 2.44 9.36 15.16
CA TYR A 83 3.15 8.70 14.06
C TYR A 83 2.40 8.79 12.73
N SER A 84 1.07 8.78 12.75
CA SER A 84 0.26 8.77 11.53
C SER A 84 0.08 10.15 10.89
N ALA A 85 0.10 11.23 11.67
CA ALA A 85 -0.12 12.58 11.17
C ALA A 85 0.95 13.06 10.17
N PRO A 86 2.26 12.88 10.42
CA PRO A 86 3.30 13.25 9.44
C PRO A 86 3.18 12.47 8.14
N ILE A 87 2.88 11.17 8.22
CA ILE A 87 2.72 10.32 7.04
C ILE A 87 1.48 10.74 6.24
N ALA A 88 0.36 10.97 6.92
CA ALA A 88 -0.86 11.46 6.26
C ALA A 88 -0.65 12.84 5.61
N GLN A 89 0.11 13.73 6.25
CA GLN A 89 0.48 15.02 5.65
C GLN A 89 1.32 14.81 4.38
N GLY A 90 2.33 13.94 4.42
CA GLY A 90 3.13 13.62 3.23
C GLY A 90 2.31 12.99 2.10
N MET A 91 1.35 12.12 2.41
CA MET A 91 0.38 11.61 1.43
C MET A 91 -0.43 12.73 0.79
N TRP A 92 -0.93 13.67 1.61
CA TRP A 92 -1.71 14.81 1.12
C TRP A 92 -0.86 15.72 0.22
N ASP A 93 0.36 16.02 0.63
CA ASP A 93 1.29 16.84 -0.16
C ASP A 93 1.59 16.18 -1.52
N SER A 94 1.79 14.84 -1.53
CA SER A 94 1.97 14.01 -2.74
C SER A 94 0.72 13.95 -3.65
N ILE A 95 -0.47 14.15 -3.09
CA ILE A 95 -1.71 14.29 -3.86
C ILE A 95 -1.75 15.67 -4.51
N VAL A 96 -1.47 16.72 -3.75
CA VAL A 96 -1.55 18.11 -4.20
C VAL A 96 -0.51 18.42 -5.28
N ASP A 97 0.70 17.89 -5.17
CA ASP A 97 1.78 18.09 -6.14
C ASP A 97 1.72 17.10 -7.35
N GLY A 98 0.81 16.12 -7.30
CA GLY A 98 0.60 15.10 -8.32
C GLY A 98 1.67 14.01 -8.38
N GLN A 99 2.58 13.89 -7.40
CA GLN A 99 3.55 12.79 -7.32
C GLN A 99 2.86 11.44 -7.14
N SER A 100 1.78 11.41 -6.37
CA SER A 100 0.97 10.20 -6.14
C SER A 100 0.38 9.59 -7.42
N LEU A 101 0.18 10.38 -8.48
CA LEU A 101 -0.26 9.86 -9.78
C LEU A 101 0.85 9.11 -10.53
N ARG A 102 2.12 9.45 -10.25
CA ARG A 102 3.29 8.73 -10.76
C ARG A 102 3.64 7.53 -9.88
N THR A 103 3.38 7.63 -8.58
CA THR A 103 3.68 6.57 -7.61
C THR A 103 2.49 6.33 -6.68
N PRO A 104 1.44 5.63 -7.16
CA PRO A 104 0.20 5.46 -6.40
C PRO A 104 0.37 4.62 -5.13
N SER A 105 1.37 3.74 -5.10
CA SER A 105 1.72 2.95 -3.91
C SER A 105 2.10 3.81 -2.70
N SER A 106 2.52 5.06 -2.90
CA SER A 106 2.83 5.99 -1.79
C SER A 106 1.61 6.35 -0.93
N LEU A 107 0.40 6.17 -1.46
CA LEU A 107 -0.85 6.40 -0.73
C LEU A 107 -1.23 5.22 0.18
N CYS A 108 -0.66 4.05 -0.08
CA CYS A 108 -0.85 2.84 0.72
C CYS A 108 0.33 2.71 1.69
N HIS A 109 0.26 3.37 2.85
CA HIS A 109 1.30 3.27 3.88
C HIS A 109 0.79 2.55 5.12
N PHE A 110 1.68 1.83 5.80
CA PHE A 110 1.39 1.22 7.09
C PHE A 110 2.43 1.58 8.15
N ILE A 111 2.02 1.53 9.41
CA ILE A 111 2.86 1.80 10.57
C ILE A 111 2.85 0.54 11.42
N LEU A 112 4.04 0.08 11.80
CA LEU A 112 4.26 -1.07 12.65
C LEU A 112 4.91 -0.59 13.96
N LEU A 113 4.12 -0.45 15.01
CA LEU A 113 4.64 -0.19 16.35
C LEU A 113 5.00 -1.53 17.00
N VAL A 114 6.20 -1.65 17.55
CA VAL A 114 6.70 -2.91 18.12
C VAL A 114 7.36 -2.67 19.46
N TYR A 115 7.08 -3.52 20.44
CA TYR A 115 7.90 -3.72 21.62
C TYR A 115 8.58 -5.09 21.54
N CYS A 116 9.91 -5.09 21.52
CA CYS A 116 10.74 -6.30 21.43
C CYS A 116 11.21 -6.71 22.83
N ASP A 117 10.59 -7.72 23.44
CA ASP A 117 11.12 -8.37 24.64
C ASP A 117 12.21 -9.36 24.24
N LEU A 118 13.43 -8.84 24.11
CA LEU A 118 14.61 -9.61 23.69
C LEU A 118 15.03 -10.66 24.73
N LYS A 119 14.58 -10.56 25.99
CA LYS A 119 14.87 -11.57 27.01
C LYS A 119 14.03 -12.81 26.83
N SER A 120 12.74 -12.63 26.52
CA SER A 120 11.80 -13.73 26.31
C SER A 120 11.58 -14.10 24.84
N TYR A 121 12.25 -13.38 23.92
CA TYR A 121 12.07 -13.47 22.46
C TYR A 121 10.60 -13.29 22.04
N LYS A 122 9.87 -12.40 22.73
CA LYS A 122 8.47 -12.07 22.43
C LYS A 122 8.36 -10.69 21.80
N TYR A 123 7.56 -10.61 20.75
CA TYR A 123 7.32 -9.38 20.00
C TYR A 123 5.85 -9.01 20.11
N TYR A 124 5.60 -7.85 20.70
CA TYR A 124 4.27 -7.28 20.82
C TYR A 124 4.17 -6.18 19.79
N TYR A 125 3.12 -6.18 18.97
CA TYR A 125 3.01 -5.22 17.89
C TYR A 125 1.60 -4.70 17.70
N ARG A 126 1.51 -3.53 17.10
CA ARG A 126 0.28 -2.89 16.64
C ARG A 126 0.52 -2.33 15.25
N ILE A 127 -0.36 -2.66 14.32
CA ILE A 127 -0.36 -2.09 12.97
C ILE A 127 -1.40 -0.98 12.91
N ALA A 128 -1.04 0.10 12.23
CA ALA A 128 -1.96 1.15 11.83
C ALA A 128 -1.76 1.48 10.35
N SER A 129 -2.78 2.01 9.70
CA SER A 129 -2.67 2.53 8.34
C SER A 129 -3.23 3.95 8.35
N PRO A 130 -2.39 4.99 8.15
CA PRO A 130 -2.88 6.35 7.98
C PRO A 130 -3.80 6.43 6.77
N VAL A 131 -4.95 7.10 6.95
CA VAL A 131 -5.90 7.32 5.87
C VAL A 131 -6.36 8.77 5.87
N LEU A 132 -6.46 9.31 4.67
CA LEU A 132 -7.06 10.60 4.40
C LEU A 132 -8.56 10.41 4.25
N GLN A 133 -9.32 10.94 5.20
CA GLN A 133 -10.77 10.93 5.14
C GLN A 133 -11.27 12.24 4.49
N PRO A 134 -12.00 12.18 3.38
CA PRO A 134 -12.64 13.36 2.81
C PRO A 134 -13.62 13.98 3.81
N ARG A 135 -13.76 15.32 3.78
CA ARG A 135 -14.65 16.06 4.69
C ARG A 135 -16.11 15.62 4.56
N GLU A 136 -16.53 15.42 3.31
CA GLU A 136 -17.82 14.84 2.98
C GLU A 136 -17.59 13.33 2.82
N GLY A 137 -18.37 12.51 3.54
CA GLY A 137 -18.28 11.06 3.39
C GLY A 137 -18.53 10.65 1.93
N VAL A 138 -17.80 9.63 1.46
CA VAL A 138 -18.01 9.08 0.11
C VAL A 138 -19.20 8.13 0.15
N CYS A 139 -20.25 8.43 -0.63
CA CYS A 139 -21.38 7.54 -0.81
C CYS A 139 -21.19 6.68 -2.06
N ILE A 140 -21.25 5.36 -1.91
CA ILE A 140 -21.26 4.43 -3.04
C ILE A 140 -22.62 4.51 -3.72
N ALA A 141 -22.66 5.04 -4.93
CA ALA A 141 -23.90 5.16 -5.71
C ALA A 141 -24.46 3.78 -6.13
N SER A 142 -23.57 2.86 -6.52
CA SER A 142 -23.93 1.49 -6.88
C SER A 142 -22.71 0.57 -6.72
N SER A 143 -22.95 -0.69 -6.37
CA SER A 143 -21.94 -1.76 -6.42
C SER A 143 -22.44 -2.87 -7.33
N GLN A 144 -21.60 -3.31 -8.26
CA GLN A 144 -21.93 -4.37 -9.20
C GLN A 144 -20.75 -5.31 -9.36
N SER A 145 -21.05 -6.60 -9.53
CA SER A 145 -20.03 -7.57 -9.93
C SER A 145 -19.49 -7.21 -11.30
N LEU A 146 -18.20 -7.42 -11.52
CA LEU A 146 -17.58 -7.31 -12.84
C LEU A 146 -17.95 -8.50 -13.76
N VAL A 147 -18.77 -9.44 -13.29
CA VAL A 147 -19.30 -10.52 -14.13
C VAL A 147 -20.18 -9.92 -15.22
N GLY A 148 -19.76 -10.08 -16.49
CA GLY A 148 -20.43 -9.48 -17.65
C GLY A 148 -19.80 -8.17 -18.14
N LEU A 149 -18.64 -7.79 -17.61
CA LEU A 149 -17.83 -6.72 -18.20
C LEU A 149 -17.51 -7.01 -19.67
N ASP A 150 -17.31 -5.95 -20.47
CA ASP A 150 -16.94 -6.08 -21.88
C ASP A 150 -15.73 -7.01 -22.05
N PRO A 151 -15.77 -8.00 -22.96
CA PRO A 151 -14.67 -8.95 -23.15
C PRO A 151 -13.32 -8.29 -23.48
N GLY A 152 -13.33 -7.11 -24.11
CA GLY A 152 -12.14 -6.31 -24.36
C GLY A 152 -11.53 -5.75 -23.08
N ALA A 153 -12.35 -5.23 -22.17
CA ALA A 153 -11.91 -4.79 -20.85
C ALA A 153 -11.31 -5.95 -20.05
N CYS A 154 -11.97 -7.11 -20.04
CA CYS A 154 -11.46 -8.32 -19.37
C CYS A 154 -10.06 -8.72 -19.88
N ARG A 155 -9.83 -8.70 -21.20
CA ARG A 155 -8.51 -9.01 -21.77
C ARG A 155 -7.41 -8.05 -21.31
N VAL A 156 -7.73 -6.76 -21.20
CA VAL A 156 -6.79 -5.75 -20.72
C VAL A 156 -6.46 -6.00 -19.24
N LEU A 157 -7.47 -6.22 -18.40
CA LEU A 157 -7.28 -6.56 -16.99
C LEU A 157 -6.44 -7.85 -16.83
N GLU A 158 -6.77 -8.92 -17.55
CA GLU A 158 -6.01 -10.18 -17.54
C GLU A 158 -4.56 -10.02 -17.97
N SER A 159 -4.30 -9.15 -18.96
CA SER A 159 -2.93 -8.86 -19.40
C SER A 159 -2.13 -8.18 -18.29
N MET A 160 -2.72 -7.21 -17.59
CA MET A 160 -2.08 -6.55 -16.44
C MET A 160 -1.88 -7.51 -15.26
N PHE A 161 -2.87 -8.37 -15.01
CA PHE A 161 -2.74 -9.43 -14.01
C PHE A 161 -1.56 -10.37 -14.29
N ARG A 162 -1.26 -10.64 -15.57
CA ARG A 162 -0.10 -11.45 -15.98
C ARG A 162 1.22 -10.68 -15.95
N ASP A 163 1.20 -9.40 -16.31
CA ASP A 163 2.40 -8.58 -16.46
C ASP A 163 3.09 -8.28 -15.11
N ARG A 164 2.38 -8.46 -13.98
CA ARG A 164 2.97 -8.45 -12.62
C ARG A 164 3.85 -7.22 -12.34
N SER A 165 3.54 -6.10 -13.00
CA SER A 165 4.35 -4.88 -13.00
C SER A 165 4.41 -4.17 -11.64
N GLY A 166 3.72 -4.69 -10.62
CA GLY A 166 3.74 -4.17 -9.26
C GLY A 166 3.03 -2.81 -9.09
N ILE A 167 2.45 -2.25 -10.15
CA ILE A 167 1.71 -0.99 -10.09
C ILE A 167 0.30 -1.25 -9.55
N PRO A 168 -0.04 -0.71 -8.36
CA PRO A 168 -1.26 -1.07 -7.65
C PRO A 168 -2.49 -0.29 -8.11
N CYS A 169 -2.36 0.70 -9.00
CA CYS A 169 -3.48 1.52 -9.47
C CYS A 169 -3.23 2.09 -10.88
N TYR A 170 -4.26 2.07 -11.74
CA TYR A 170 -4.22 2.53 -13.12
C TYR A 170 -5.60 2.97 -13.61
N LEU A 171 -5.67 3.53 -14.81
CA LEU A 171 -6.93 3.83 -15.48
C LEU A 171 -7.22 2.78 -16.54
N LEU A 172 -8.46 2.33 -16.59
CA LEU A 172 -9.01 1.57 -17.69
C LEU A 172 -9.90 2.49 -18.52
N VAL A 173 -9.56 2.67 -19.80
CA VAL A 173 -10.19 3.65 -20.70
C VAL A 173 -10.67 2.97 -21.97
N ARG A 174 -11.89 3.28 -22.42
CA ARG A 174 -12.37 2.91 -23.76
C ARG A 174 -12.24 4.07 -24.74
N ASN A 175 -11.69 3.80 -25.91
CA ASN A 175 -11.70 4.72 -27.06
C ASN A 175 -12.26 3.99 -28.30
N ASP A 176 -12.23 4.66 -29.46
CA ASP A 176 -12.71 4.10 -30.73
C ASP A 176 -11.97 2.81 -31.14
N SER A 177 -10.72 2.65 -30.70
CA SER A 177 -9.91 1.44 -30.94
C SER A 177 -10.16 0.30 -29.94
N GLY A 178 -10.97 0.53 -28.91
CA GLY A 178 -11.29 -0.45 -27.87
C GLY A 178 -10.81 -0.05 -26.48
N TRP A 179 -10.65 -1.05 -25.60
CA TRP A 179 -10.18 -0.84 -24.23
C TRP A 179 -8.67 -0.81 -24.15
N LYS A 180 -8.12 0.07 -23.31
CA LYS A 180 -6.70 0.15 -22.97
C LYS A 180 -6.51 0.50 -21.51
N SER A 181 -5.35 0.13 -20.96
CA SER A 181 -4.90 0.63 -19.66
C SER A 181 -3.89 1.75 -19.85
N VAL A 182 -3.94 2.73 -18.96
CA VAL A 182 -3.01 3.87 -18.95
C VAL A 182 -2.62 4.23 -17.51
N ALA A 183 -1.45 4.84 -17.34
CA ALA A 183 -0.99 5.31 -16.04
C ALA A 183 -1.88 6.45 -15.51
N LEU A 184 -1.97 6.58 -14.18
CA LEU A 184 -2.80 7.62 -13.56
C LEU A 184 -2.34 9.05 -13.92
N ASP A 185 -1.04 9.26 -14.16
CA ASP A 185 -0.49 10.56 -14.54
C ASP A 185 -0.96 11.05 -15.93
N GLU A 186 -1.52 10.16 -16.77
CA GLU A 186 -2.19 10.57 -18.00
C GLU A 186 -3.46 11.40 -17.75
N MET A 187 -4.07 11.31 -16.54
CA MET A 187 -5.16 12.21 -16.15
C MET A 187 -4.75 13.67 -16.17
N GLN A 188 -3.49 13.98 -15.85
CA GLN A 188 -2.98 15.35 -15.86
C GLN A 188 -2.64 15.83 -17.28
N ARG A 189 -2.21 14.91 -18.16
CA ARG A 189 -1.80 15.25 -19.54
C ARG A 189 -3.00 15.42 -20.47
N SER A 190 -4.10 14.74 -20.17
CA SER A 190 -5.37 14.97 -20.85
C SER A 190 -6.03 16.20 -20.21
N ASN A 191 -6.05 17.34 -20.91
CA ASN A 191 -6.72 18.57 -20.48
C ASN A 191 -8.26 18.38 -20.37
N GLY A 192 -8.70 17.57 -19.40
CA GLY A 192 -10.09 17.15 -19.23
C GLY A 192 -10.53 16.18 -20.30
N TRP A 193 -10.75 14.92 -19.94
CA TRP A 193 -11.62 14.06 -20.74
C TRP A 193 -12.99 14.71 -20.85
N GLY A 194 -13.51 14.83 -22.07
CA GLY A 194 -14.86 15.37 -22.30
C GLY A 194 -15.90 14.52 -21.58
N ASP A 195 -17.07 15.08 -21.27
CA ASP A 195 -18.09 14.37 -20.47
C ASP A 195 -18.53 13.03 -21.08
N SER A 196 -18.53 12.91 -22.42
CA SER A 196 -18.80 11.65 -23.13
C SER A 196 -17.67 10.61 -23.03
N GLN A 197 -16.45 11.02 -22.71
CA GLN A 197 -15.30 10.13 -22.51
C GLN A 197 -15.23 9.63 -21.06
N LYS A 198 -15.77 10.40 -20.09
CA LYS A 198 -15.79 10.03 -18.66
C LYS A 198 -16.63 8.80 -18.36
N GLU A 199 -17.66 8.50 -19.16
CA GLU A 199 -18.48 7.28 -18.98
C GLU A 199 -17.71 5.98 -19.27
N HIS A 200 -16.52 6.06 -19.86
CA HIS A 200 -15.71 4.89 -20.21
C HIS A 200 -14.35 4.89 -19.54
N VAL A 201 -14.29 5.49 -18.36
CA VAL A 201 -13.09 5.66 -17.57
C VAL A 201 -13.31 5.03 -16.22
N HIS A 202 -12.45 4.10 -15.86
CA HIS A 202 -12.47 3.45 -14.56
C HIS A 202 -11.11 3.58 -13.90
N VAL A 203 -11.10 3.99 -12.63
CA VAL A 203 -9.93 3.83 -11.77
C VAL A 203 -9.94 2.39 -11.29
N VAL A 204 -8.86 1.66 -11.54
CA VAL A 204 -8.73 0.27 -11.16
C VAL A 204 -7.53 0.15 -10.23
N PHE A 205 -7.75 -0.47 -9.08
CA PHE A 205 -6.73 -0.71 -8.09
C PHE A 205 -6.79 -2.13 -7.58
N TRP A 206 -5.68 -2.58 -6.99
CA TRP A 206 -5.53 -3.93 -6.49
C TRP A 206 -6.09 -4.04 -5.08
N ASP A 207 -7.31 -4.56 -5.00
CA ASP A 207 -8.01 -4.77 -3.74
C ASP A 207 -7.60 -6.10 -3.08
N SER A 208 -7.24 -6.04 -1.80
CA SER A 208 -6.90 -7.22 -0.98
C SER A 208 -8.09 -7.75 -0.17
N CYS A 209 -9.23 -7.07 -0.21
CA CYS A 209 -10.44 -7.45 0.49
C CYS A 209 -11.11 -8.66 -0.18
N GLY A 210 -11.38 -9.70 0.60
CA GLY A 210 -12.15 -10.86 0.14
C GLY A 210 -13.67 -10.69 0.27
N ARG A 211 -14.16 -9.55 0.76
CA ARG A 211 -15.60 -9.31 0.98
C ARG A 211 -16.21 -8.69 -0.26
N GLN A 212 -17.36 -9.21 -0.71
CA GLN A 212 -18.03 -8.72 -1.90
C GLN A 212 -18.76 -7.38 -1.67
N GLU A 213 -19.15 -7.10 -0.42
CA GLU A 213 -19.98 -5.94 -0.10
C GLU A 213 -19.17 -4.67 0.19
N TYR A 214 -17.88 -4.80 0.47
CA TYR A 214 -17.03 -3.68 0.90
C TYR A 214 -15.69 -3.72 0.18
N PRO A 215 -15.22 -2.58 -0.36
CA PRO A 215 -13.87 -2.48 -0.88
C PRO A 215 -12.85 -2.64 0.25
N GLY A 216 -11.63 -2.97 -0.12
CA GLY A 216 -10.48 -2.91 0.77
C GLY A 216 -10.05 -1.50 1.10
N TRP A 217 -8.92 -1.45 1.80
CA TRP A 217 -8.42 -0.24 2.44
C TRP A 217 -7.51 0.62 1.54
N ALA A 218 -7.03 0.04 0.43
CA ALA A 218 -6.11 0.66 -0.53
C ALA A 218 -6.82 1.58 -1.52
#